data_AF-A0AAW5VYE4-F1
#
_entry.id   AF-A0AAW5VYE4-F1
#
_cell.length_a   1.000
_cell.length_b   1.000
_cell.length_c   1.000
_cell.angle_alpha   90.00
_cell.angle_beta   90.00
_cell.angle_gamma   90.00
#
_symmetry.space_group_name_H-M   'P 1'
#
loop_
_entity.id
_entity.type
_entity.pdbx_description
1 polymer ?
#
loop_
_entity_poly.entity_id
_entity_poly.type
_entity_poly.pdbx_seq_one_letter_code
_entity_poly.pdbx_strand_id
1 'polypeptide(L)' 'MLMTIYFLVWPVMSAIILVLLVGNLVRDWRIARKTGESMV' A
#
# COMPACT_ATOMS: atom_id res chain seq x y z
N MET A 1 -19.00 -18.80 12.23
CA MET A 1 -17.60 -18.63 11.79
C MET A 1 -17.45 -18.29 10.31
N LEU A 2 -18.20 -18.90 9.39
CA LEU A 2 -18.08 -18.62 7.95
C LEU A 2 -18.35 -17.15 7.57
N MET A 3 -19.34 -16.52 8.22
CA MET A 3 -19.67 -15.11 7.99
C MET A 3 -18.54 -14.17 8.42
N THR A 4 -17.86 -14.47 9.52
CA THR A 4 -16.73 -13.68 10.02
C THR A 4 -15.59 -13.63 9.02
N ILE A 5 -15.27 -14.77 8.38
CA ILE A 5 -14.25 -14.83 7.32
C ILE A 5 -14.67 -13.99 6.12
N TYR A 6 -15.93 -14.10 5.68
CA TYR A 6 -16.45 -13.32 4.56
C TYR A 6 -16.31 -11.81 4.81
N PHE A 7 -16.64 -11.34 6.02
CA PHE A 7 -16.45 -9.95 6.41
C PHE A 7 -14.99 -9.54 6.52
N LEU A 8 -14.06 -10.46 6.84
CA LEU A 8 -12.62 -10.16 6.93
C LEU A 8 -11.90 -10.17 5.58
N VAL A 9 -12.40 -10.88 4.56
CA VAL A 9 -11.78 -10.90 3.23
C VAL A 9 -11.66 -9.49 2.65
N TRP A 10 -12.73 -8.70 2.76
CA TRP A 10 -12.75 -7.32 2.28
C TRP A 10 -11.68 -6.40 2.90
N PRO A 11 -11.62 -6.22 4.24
CA PRO A 11 -10.62 -5.37 4.87
C PRO A 11 -9.20 -5.91 4.67
N VAL A 12 -9.00 -7.23 4.61
CA VAL A 12 -7.69 -7.81 4.30
C VAL A 12 -7.24 -7.44 2.88
N MET A 13 -8.11 -7.59 1.89
CA MET A 13 -7.81 -7.21 0.51
C MET A 13 -7.52 -5.70 0.38
N SER A 14 -8.34 -4.85 1.00
CA SER A 14 -8.11 -3.40 1.02
C SER A 14 -6.81 -3.03 1.72
N ALA A 15 -6.48 -3.68 2.85
CA ALA A 15 -5.24 -3.45 3.57
C ALA A 15 -4.01 -3.83 2.73
N ILE A 16 -4.06 -4.96 2.01
CA ILE A 16 -2.97 -5.37 1.10
C ILE A 16 -2.74 -4.30 0.04
N ILE A 17 -3.80 -3.83 -0.61
CA ILE A 17 -3.70 -2.80 -1.65
C ILE A 17 -3.15 -1.49 -1.07
N LEU A 18 -3.64 -1.07 0.09
CA LEU A 18 -3.15 0.13 0.79
C LEU A 18 -1.66 0.03 1.14
N VAL A 19 -1.23 -1.12 1.67
CA VAL A 19 0.17 -1.36 2.01
C VAL A 19 1.06 -1.33 0.77
N LEU A 20 0.61 -1.91 -0.33
CA LEU A 20 1.33 -1.84 -1.61
C LEU A 20 1.44 -0.40 -2.11
N LEU A 21 0.33 0.36 -2.05
CA LEU A 21 0.27 1.73 -2.54
C LEU A 21 1.18 2.66 -1.72
N VAL A 22 1.06 2.61 -0.39
CA VAL A 22 1.90 3.39 0.52
C VAL A 22 3.35 2.92 0.46
N GLY A 23 3.61 1.62 0.39
CA GLY A 23 4.95 1.05 0.28
C GLY A 23 5.68 1.50 -0.98
N ASN A 24 5.00 1.47 -2.13
CA ASN A 24 5.54 1.99 -3.39
C ASN A 24 5.72 3.50 -3.33
N LEU A 25 4.75 4.24 -2.81
CA LEU A 25 4.85 5.69 -2.68
C LEU A 25 6.05 6.11 -1.81
N VAL A 26 6.26 5.44 -0.67
CA VAL A 26 7.39 5.69 0.22
C VAL A 26 8.71 5.31 -0.45
N ARG A 27 8.73 4.20 -1.19
CA ARG A 27 9.90 3.76 -1.94
C ARG A 27 10.26 4.79 -3.01
N ASP A 28 9.30 5.21 -3.82
CA ASP A 28 9.47 6.17 -4.89
C ASP A 28 9.88 7.53 -4.34
N TRP A 29 9.26 7.97 -3.24
CA TRP A 29 9.66 9.18 -2.52
C TRP A 29 11.10 9.11 -2.03
N ARG A 30 11.49 7.98 -1.43
CA ARG A 30 12.87 7.78 -0.96
C ARG A 30 13.87 7.74 -2.11
N ILE A 31 13.49 7.20 -3.26
CA ILE A 31 14.33 7.17 -4.48
C ILE A 31 14.48 8.59 -5.03
N ALA A 32 13.38 9.30 -5.25
CA ALA A 32 13.36 10.68 -5.74
C ALA A 32 14.19 11.62 -4.85
N ARG A 33 14.08 11.46 -3.52
CA ARG A 33 14.92 12.21 -2.55
C ARG A 33 16.42 11.92 -2.68
N LYS A 34 16.80 10.73 -3.16
CA LYS A 34 18.21 10.35 -3.36
C LYS A 34 18.75 10.73 -4.74
N THR A 35 17.91 10.69 -5.77
CA THR A 35 18.32 11.00 -7.16
C THR A 35 18.19 12.48 -7.49
N GLY A 36 17.50 13.28 -6.66
CA GLY A 36 17.30 14.71 -6.92
C GLY A 36 16.31 14.99 -8.04
N GLU A 37 15.73 13.95 -8.65
CA GLU A 37 14.60 14.08 -9.55
C GLU A 37 13.37 14.41 -8.72
N SER A 38 12.70 15.52 -9.03
CA SER A 38 11.46 15.86 -8.34
C SER A 38 10.46 14.75 -8.61
N MET A 39 9.99 14.10 -7.54
CA MET A 39 8.74 13.37 -7.59
C MET A 39 7.68 14.39 -8.02
N VAL A 40 7.14 14.24 -9.23
CA VAL A 40 6.13 15.16 -9.80
C VAL A 40 4.98 15.34 -8.82
#